data_AF-A0AAE8MVT7-F1
#
_entry.id   AF-A0AAE8MVT7-F1
#
_cell.length_a   1.000
_cell.length_b   1.000
_cell.length_c   1.000
_cell.angle_alpha   90.00
_cell.angle_beta   90.00
_cell.angle_gamma   90.00
#
_symmetry.space_group_name_H-M   'P 1'
#
loop_
_entity.id
_entity.type
_entity.pdbx_description
1 polymer ?
#
loop_
_entity_poly.entity_id
_entity_poly.type
_entity_poly.pdbx_seq_one_letter_code
_entity_poly.pdbx_strand_id
1 'polypeptide(L)'
;MELGSPSDLINDSFFQSLSESISIYPLLFGDLFLADIAGSDATVDTLAWPSNEVHVRRLVDFYFSHSHTLYPIVKRSEVMDTLERILHNPQNLSMQPPLEIFRIWMVLAIGSTAYSSVTLAEESESMLFYNNALQYSEQALGGDEMSALEVITLQVSYSFFNQLGPRRPFAIHDDDVDVTPFENADDQFIHADSISPQSSLQPSLMAVPLHILSLRRIASKISRQVYGNVTNANLTLQERDGIIASLHQELLDWRRSMPFPLPDVNDSVPHLNTTWYDFNYYTHLAMIYRPSPLYPISDLKRIKMLEMAASMSLRQAFSMHQQERFAYNWLNFLALFTATLSLVYAVTAQPDNLGTVLKDTRAITDLDLATQLFDTLGHKFLAAKKIQGMISEISRRYKEVRDANDLEPNVNYGA
;
A
#
# COMPACT_ATOMS: atom_id res chain seq x y z
N MET A 1 3.37 -15.25 -43.63
CA MET A 1 3.69 -15.67 -42.25
C MET A 1 2.50 -15.22 -41.45
N GLU A 2 1.59 -16.15 -41.13
CA GLU A 2 0.34 -15.82 -40.43
C GLU A 2 0.67 -15.21 -39.07
N LEU A 3 0.30 -13.94 -38.89
CA LEU A 3 0.31 -13.28 -37.59
C LEU A 3 -0.76 -13.98 -36.74
N GLY A 4 -0.32 -14.72 -35.71
CA GLY A 4 -1.22 -15.38 -34.76
C GLY A 4 -2.23 -14.40 -34.15
N SER A 5 -3.37 -14.93 -33.73
CA SER A 5 -4.48 -14.15 -33.20
C SER A 5 -4.03 -13.35 -31.96
N PRO A 6 -4.50 -12.11 -31.73
CA PRO A 6 -4.21 -11.36 -30.50
C PRO A 6 -4.61 -12.12 -29.22
N SER A 7 -5.52 -13.09 -29.35
CA SER A 7 -5.92 -14.05 -28.31
C SER A 7 -4.76 -14.94 -27.83
N ASP A 8 -3.77 -15.20 -28.69
CA ASP A 8 -2.59 -16.03 -28.38
C ASP A 8 -1.55 -15.27 -27.54
N LEU A 9 -1.67 -13.93 -27.44
CA LEU A 9 -0.82 -13.08 -26.59
C LEU A 9 -1.08 -13.29 -25.10
N ILE A 10 -2.27 -13.81 -24.77
CA ILE A 10 -2.76 -14.01 -23.41
C ILE A 10 -3.26 -15.46 -23.28
N ASN A 11 -2.37 -16.41 -23.54
CA ASN A 11 -2.58 -17.85 -23.41
C ASN A 11 -2.76 -18.25 -21.92
N ASP A 12 -3.51 -19.32 -21.64
CA ASP A 12 -3.58 -19.97 -20.33
C ASP A 12 -2.21 -20.12 -19.65
N SER A 13 -1.12 -20.39 -20.40
CA SER A 13 0.26 -20.45 -19.89
C SER A 13 0.82 -19.12 -19.36
N PHE A 14 0.39 -17.97 -19.89
CA PHE A 14 0.75 -16.65 -19.36
C PHE A 14 0.07 -16.44 -18.00
N PHE A 15 -1.24 -16.70 -17.93
CA PHE A 15 -1.99 -16.68 -16.67
C PHE A 15 -1.53 -17.76 -15.70
N GLN A 16 -1.08 -18.92 -16.18
CA GLN A 16 -0.56 -20.01 -15.38
C GLN A 16 0.81 -19.65 -14.79
N SER A 17 1.71 -19.03 -15.59
CA SER A 17 2.99 -18.50 -15.09
C SER A 17 2.80 -17.36 -14.08
N LEU A 18 1.81 -16.49 -14.29
CA LEU A 18 1.40 -15.46 -13.35
C LEU A 18 0.75 -16.04 -12.11
N SER A 19 -0.05 -17.10 -12.24
CA SER A 19 -0.72 -17.80 -11.14
C SER A 19 0.21 -18.62 -10.25
N GLU A 20 1.22 -19.23 -10.88
CA GLU A 20 2.30 -19.98 -10.21
C GLU A 20 3.26 -19.00 -9.52
N SER A 21 3.37 -17.78 -10.04
CA SER A 21 4.17 -16.70 -9.42
C SER A 21 3.39 -15.91 -8.37
N ILE A 22 2.06 -15.82 -8.49
CA ILE A 22 1.16 -14.99 -7.68
C ILE A 22 -0.22 -15.67 -7.62
N SER A 23 -0.65 -16.10 -6.43
CA SER A 23 -1.92 -16.81 -6.21
C SER A 23 -3.13 -16.15 -6.92
N ILE A 24 -3.96 -16.98 -7.59
CA ILE A 24 -5.13 -16.62 -8.42
C ILE A 24 -6.25 -15.96 -7.61
N TYR A 25 -6.19 -16.02 -6.28
CA TYR A 25 -7.00 -15.16 -5.44
C TYR A 25 -6.17 -13.93 -5.08
N PRO A 26 -6.56 -12.72 -5.52
CA PRO A 26 -6.07 -11.49 -4.92
C PRO A 26 -6.77 -11.35 -3.58
N LEU A 27 -6.49 -12.29 -2.67
CA LEU A 27 -6.56 -12.00 -1.25
C LEU A 27 -5.57 -10.85 -1.10
N LEU A 28 -6.03 -9.76 -0.48
CA LEU A 28 -5.27 -8.53 -0.24
C LEU A 28 -3.89 -8.76 0.40
N PHE A 29 -3.60 -10.01 0.82
CA PHE A 29 -2.33 -10.53 1.27
C PHE A 29 -2.16 -11.97 0.73
N GLY A 30 -1.43 -12.13 -0.38
CA GLY A 30 -1.13 -13.44 -0.99
C GLY A 30 -0.14 -14.28 -0.18
N ASP A 31 -0.24 -15.61 -0.31
CA ASP A 31 0.57 -16.60 0.39
C ASP A 31 2.01 -16.66 -0.16
N LEU A 32 2.98 -16.27 0.68
CA LEU A 32 4.41 -16.57 0.48
C LEU A 32 4.87 -17.50 1.61
N PHE A 33 5.35 -18.69 1.20
CA PHE A 33 5.62 -19.85 2.04
C PHE A 33 6.83 -19.67 2.97
N LEU A 34 6.80 -20.35 4.12
CA LEU A 34 7.78 -20.36 5.23
C LEU A 34 9.23 -20.75 4.86
N ALA A 35 9.49 -21.19 3.63
CA ALA A 35 10.71 -21.94 3.33
C ALA A 35 12.01 -21.11 3.36
N ASP A 36 11.94 -19.80 3.12
CA ASP A 36 13.14 -18.94 3.03
C ASP A 36 13.52 -18.26 4.37
N ILE A 37 12.79 -18.52 5.46
CA ILE A 37 12.96 -17.83 6.75
C ILE A 37 13.94 -18.55 7.69
N ALA A 38 14.31 -19.79 7.39
CA ALA A 38 15.33 -20.53 8.14
C ALA A 38 16.68 -20.44 7.44
N GLY A 39 17.33 -19.28 7.52
CA GLY A 39 18.66 -19.14 6.94
C GLY A 39 19.32 -17.80 7.23
N SER A 40 19.91 -17.66 8.42
CA SER A 40 21.25 -17.12 8.62
C SER A 40 21.45 -16.78 10.09
N ASP A 41 22.37 -17.50 10.74
CA ASP A 41 23.05 -17.13 11.99
C ASP A 41 23.64 -15.71 11.89
N ALA A 42 22.81 -14.68 12.10
CA ALA A 42 23.30 -13.34 12.35
C ALA A 42 23.78 -13.31 13.80
N THR A 43 25.11 -13.35 13.94
CA THR A 43 25.88 -13.24 15.17
C THR A 43 25.22 -12.32 16.20
N VAL A 44 24.84 -12.92 17.33
CA VAL A 44 24.31 -12.27 18.52
C VAL A 44 25.44 -11.47 19.20
N ASP A 45 25.69 -10.26 18.72
CA ASP A 45 26.54 -9.23 19.33
C ASP A 45 26.02 -7.88 18.79
N THR A 46 25.50 -6.89 19.52
CA THR A 46 25.50 -6.55 20.95
C THR A 46 24.22 -5.73 21.22
N LEU A 47 23.58 -5.89 22.39
CA LEU A 47 22.46 -5.07 22.91
C LEU A 47 22.84 -3.59 23.17
N ALA A 48 23.91 -3.10 22.54
CA ALA A 48 24.41 -1.75 22.73
C ALA A 48 23.46 -0.75 22.06
N TRP A 49 23.09 0.27 22.82
CA TRP A 49 22.36 1.41 22.29
C TRP A 49 23.16 2.09 21.16
N PRO A 50 22.52 2.57 20.07
CA PRO A 50 23.26 3.15 18.96
C PRO A 50 23.98 4.44 19.36
N SER A 51 25.27 4.54 19.05
CA SER A 51 26.11 5.67 19.48
C SER A 51 25.81 6.99 18.74
N ASN A 52 25.17 6.94 17.56
CA ASN A 52 24.85 8.13 16.78
C ASN A 52 23.50 8.71 17.19
N GLU A 53 23.50 9.58 18.19
CA GLU A 53 22.27 10.19 18.73
C GLU A 53 21.47 10.98 17.70
N VAL A 54 22.15 11.66 16.75
CA VAL A 54 21.48 12.43 15.69
C VAL A 54 20.69 11.51 14.78
N HIS A 55 21.26 10.36 14.42
CA HIS A 55 20.57 9.35 13.61
C HIS A 55 19.37 8.75 14.35
N VAL A 56 19.55 8.37 15.62
CA VAL A 56 18.47 7.85 16.47
C VAL A 56 17.30 8.85 16.53
N ARG A 57 17.57 10.13 16.80
CA ARG A 57 16.54 11.17 16.84
C ARG A 57 15.82 11.32 15.50
N ARG A 58 16.55 11.30 14.38
CA ARG A 58 15.96 11.33 13.03
C ARG A 58 15.02 10.16 12.77
N LEU A 59 15.37 8.94 13.19
CA LEU A 59 14.50 7.77 13.02
C LEU A 59 13.22 7.87 13.87
N VAL A 60 13.33 8.35 15.12
CA VAL A 60 12.16 8.59 15.98
C VAL A 60 11.26 9.68 15.39
N ASP A 61 11.83 10.79 14.93
CA ASP A 61 11.08 11.86 14.27
C ASP A 61 10.41 11.37 12.99
N PHE A 62 11.10 10.51 12.22
CA PHE A 62 10.53 9.91 11.02
C PHE A 62 9.38 8.95 11.34
N TYR A 63 9.50 8.14 12.40
CA TYR A 63 8.39 7.30 12.89
C TYR A 63 7.15 8.15 13.19
N PHE A 64 7.29 9.26 13.91
CA PHE A 64 6.16 10.12 14.26
C PHE A 64 5.60 10.88 13.05
N SER A 65 6.45 11.24 12.09
CA SER A 65 6.01 11.94 10.87
C SER A 65 5.31 10.99 9.89
N HIS A 66 5.74 9.73 9.81
CA HIS A 66 5.27 8.75 8.84
C HIS A 66 4.33 7.70 9.44
N SER A 67 4.83 6.83 10.32
CA SER A 67 4.09 5.64 10.75
C SER A 67 3.02 5.96 11.78
N HIS A 68 3.26 6.92 12.68
CA HIS A 68 2.26 7.37 13.65
C HIS A 68 1.07 8.09 12.99
N THR A 69 1.31 8.84 11.90
CA THR A 69 0.25 9.50 11.12
C THR A 69 -0.50 8.53 10.19
N LEU A 70 -0.07 7.26 10.10
CA LEU A 70 -0.85 6.15 9.53
C LEU A 70 -1.58 5.36 10.62
N TYR A 71 -0.86 5.01 11.70
CA TYR A 71 -1.27 4.13 12.78
C TYR A 71 -0.80 4.70 14.14
N PRO A 72 -1.62 5.55 14.79
CA PRO A 72 -1.25 6.20 16.05
C PRO A 72 -1.36 5.23 17.24
N ILE A 73 -0.36 4.35 17.40
CA ILE A 73 -0.36 3.27 18.40
C ILE A 73 0.19 3.74 19.76
N VAL A 74 1.22 4.59 19.75
CA VAL A 74 1.98 5.00 20.94
C VAL A 74 1.87 6.50 21.19
N LYS A 75 1.92 6.92 22.46
CA LYS A 75 1.95 8.34 22.83
C LYS A 75 3.34 8.92 22.62
N ARG A 76 3.40 10.10 21.99
CA ARG A 76 4.66 10.75 21.64
C ARG A 76 5.47 11.16 22.87
N SER A 77 4.83 11.70 23.89
CA SER A 77 5.48 12.12 25.14
C SER A 77 6.22 10.97 25.82
N GLU A 78 5.56 9.81 25.99
CA GLU A 78 6.16 8.65 26.66
C GLU A 78 7.40 8.13 25.92
N VAL A 79 7.38 8.13 24.58
CA VAL A 79 8.53 7.73 23.75
C VAL A 79 9.67 8.72 23.87
N MET A 80 9.38 10.03 23.85
CA MET A 80 10.39 11.07 23.98
C MET A 80 11.03 11.08 25.38
N ASP A 81 10.25 10.91 26.44
CA ASP A 81 10.76 10.83 27.81
C ASP A 81 11.65 9.60 28.01
N THR A 82 11.30 8.48 27.36
CA THR A 82 12.13 7.27 27.33
C THR A 82 13.43 7.51 26.56
N LEU A 83 13.34 8.13 25.39
CA LEU A 83 14.51 8.45 24.56
C LEU A 83 15.48 9.35 25.32
N GLU A 84 15.01 10.44 25.94
CA GLU A 84 15.87 11.34 26.70
C GLU A 84 16.56 10.62 27.86
N ARG A 85 15.85 9.79 28.65
CA ARG A 85 16.48 9.00 29.71
C ARG A 85 17.59 8.08 29.20
N ILE A 86 17.36 7.40 28.08
CA ILE A 86 18.34 6.50 27.48
C ILE A 86 19.55 7.27 26.95
N LEU A 87 19.35 8.41 26.28
CA LEU A 87 20.44 9.23 25.76
C LEU A 87 21.31 9.83 26.88
N HIS A 88 20.71 10.21 28.01
CA HIS A 88 21.47 10.70 29.17
C HIS A 88 22.31 9.61 29.86
N ASN A 89 21.84 8.35 29.86
CA ASN A 89 22.59 7.24 30.45
C ASN A 89 22.35 5.90 29.72
N PRO A 90 23.03 5.65 28.59
CA PRO A 90 22.79 4.46 27.76
C PRO A 90 23.11 3.13 28.47
N GLN A 91 23.99 3.16 29.48
CA GLN A 91 24.35 1.96 30.26
C GLN A 91 23.20 1.47 31.15
N ASN A 92 22.19 2.32 31.39
CA ASN A 92 21.07 2.02 32.26
C ASN A 92 19.86 1.45 31.52
N LEU A 93 20.04 0.98 30.28
CA LEU A 93 18.95 0.43 29.46
C LEU A 93 18.25 -0.73 30.17
N SER A 94 19.00 -1.64 30.80
CA SER A 94 18.46 -2.81 31.51
C SER A 94 17.64 -2.50 32.77
N MET A 95 17.74 -1.27 33.30
CA MET A 95 16.95 -0.84 34.47
C MET A 95 15.63 -0.15 34.08
N GLN A 96 15.40 0.11 32.78
CA GLN A 96 14.13 0.64 32.32
C GLN A 96 13.05 -0.45 32.31
N PRO A 97 11.76 -0.10 32.41
CA PRO A 97 10.67 -1.05 32.24
C PRO A 97 10.77 -1.81 30.90
N PRO A 98 10.55 -3.14 30.86
CA PRO A 98 10.67 -3.92 29.63
C PRO A 98 9.82 -3.40 28.46
N LEU A 99 8.60 -2.93 28.76
CA LEU A 99 7.70 -2.33 27.76
C LEU A 99 8.31 -1.10 27.11
N GLU A 100 8.94 -0.20 27.88
CA GLU A 100 9.52 1.04 27.36
C GLU A 100 10.72 0.76 26.44
N ILE A 101 11.55 -0.23 26.82
CA ILE A 101 12.70 -0.67 26.00
C ILE A 101 12.20 -1.33 24.72
N PHE A 102 11.21 -2.22 24.83
CA PHE A 102 10.56 -2.84 23.69
C PHE A 102 10.01 -1.78 22.74
N ARG A 103 9.25 -0.81 23.27
CA ARG A 103 8.61 0.27 22.52
C ARG A 103 9.62 1.12 21.76
N ILE A 104 10.70 1.58 22.41
CA ILE A 104 11.68 2.44 21.74
C ILE A 104 12.44 1.70 20.64
N TRP A 105 12.78 0.41 20.84
CA TRP A 105 13.39 -0.39 19.78
C TRP A 105 12.44 -0.62 18.61
N MET A 106 11.14 -0.86 18.88
CA MET A 106 10.14 -0.96 17.81
C MET A 106 9.93 0.35 17.06
N VAL A 107 9.94 1.49 17.76
CA VAL A 107 9.90 2.82 17.12
C VAL A 107 11.09 3.03 16.19
N LEU A 108 12.30 2.66 16.63
CA LEU A 108 13.50 2.72 15.79
C LEU A 108 13.42 1.76 14.59
N ALA A 109 12.98 0.53 14.81
CA ALA A 109 12.83 -0.48 13.77
C ALA A 109 11.83 -0.02 12.70
N ILE A 110 10.62 0.41 13.10
CA ILE A 110 9.58 0.90 12.20
C ILE A 110 10.01 2.20 11.53
N GLY A 111 10.66 3.12 12.24
CA GLY A 111 11.19 4.37 11.70
C GLY A 111 12.25 4.12 10.62
N SER A 112 13.22 3.25 10.88
CA SER A 112 14.24 2.81 9.93
C SER A 112 13.60 2.14 8.71
N THR A 113 12.62 1.24 8.92
CA THR A 113 11.87 0.60 7.84
C THR A 113 11.17 1.62 6.93
N ALA A 114 10.41 2.53 7.54
CA ALA A 114 9.64 3.52 6.80
C ALA A 114 10.58 4.42 6.00
N TYR A 115 11.70 4.80 6.59
CA TYR A 115 12.73 5.60 5.93
C TYR A 115 13.36 4.85 4.75
N SER A 116 13.76 3.59 4.93
CA SER A 116 14.27 2.73 3.85
C SER A 116 13.22 2.52 2.75
N SER A 117 11.93 2.55 3.09
CA SER A 117 10.85 2.44 2.10
C SER A 117 10.75 3.66 1.18
N VAL A 118 11.13 4.86 1.61
CA VAL A 118 11.09 6.06 0.75
C VAL A 118 12.44 6.37 0.10
N THR A 119 13.55 5.92 0.70
CA THR A 119 14.92 6.18 0.22
C THR A 119 15.56 5.02 -0.54
N LEU A 120 14.94 3.84 -0.57
CA LEU A 120 15.52 2.59 -1.08
C LEU A 120 16.83 2.18 -0.37
N ALA A 121 17.04 2.65 0.87
CA ALA A 121 18.15 2.21 1.70
C ALA A 121 17.98 0.74 2.14
N GLU A 122 19.08 0.13 2.59
CA GLU A 122 19.06 -1.24 3.12
C GLU A 122 18.22 -1.34 4.41
N GLU A 123 17.66 -2.53 4.67
CA GLU A 123 16.79 -2.80 5.82
C GLU A 123 17.51 -3.54 6.97
N SER A 124 18.82 -3.76 6.85
CA SER A 124 19.62 -4.50 7.83
C SER A 124 19.58 -3.87 9.23
N GLU A 125 19.67 -2.53 9.30
CA GLU A 125 19.55 -1.78 10.56
C GLU A 125 18.18 -1.96 11.21
N SER A 126 17.11 -1.88 10.41
CA SER A 126 15.75 -2.11 10.88
C SER A 126 15.58 -3.48 11.52
N MET A 127 16.12 -4.54 10.87
CA MET A 127 16.06 -5.90 11.40
C MET A 127 16.84 -6.04 12.71
N LEU A 128 17.99 -5.36 12.85
CA LEU A 128 18.76 -5.34 14.09
C LEU A 128 17.93 -4.74 15.25
N PHE A 129 17.28 -3.59 15.02
CA PHE A 129 16.43 -2.96 16.03
C PHE A 129 15.23 -3.83 16.40
N TYR A 130 14.60 -4.48 15.43
CA TYR A 130 13.51 -5.41 15.68
C TYR A 130 13.95 -6.61 16.54
N ASN A 131 15.10 -7.21 16.22
CA ASN A 131 15.66 -8.32 17.00
C ASN A 131 16.00 -7.90 18.44
N ASN A 132 16.51 -6.67 18.63
CA ASN A 132 16.73 -6.11 19.96
C ASN A 132 15.40 -5.90 20.71
N ALA A 133 14.34 -5.44 20.05
CA ALA A 133 13.02 -5.33 20.66
C ALA A 133 12.51 -6.70 21.14
N LEU A 134 12.65 -7.74 20.30
CA LEU A 134 12.15 -9.08 20.62
C LEU A 134 12.75 -9.68 21.90
N GLN A 135 13.96 -9.29 22.30
CA GLN A 135 14.56 -9.70 23.59
C GLN A 135 13.72 -9.30 24.81
N TYR A 136 12.91 -8.25 24.68
CA TYR A 136 12.05 -7.73 25.75
C TYR A 136 10.58 -8.07 25.55
N SER A 137 10.22 -8.71 24.42
CA SER A 137 8.82 -8.94 24.03
C SER A 137 8.06 -9.82 25.03
N GLU A 138 8.64 -10.93 25.50
CA GLU A 138 7.99 -11.84 26.45
C GLU A 138 7.67 -11.15 27.78
N GLN A 139 8.63 -10.36 28.30
CA GLN A 139 8.44 -9.62 29.55
C GLN A 139 7.42 -8.48 29.38
N ALA A 140 7.43 -7.79 28.23
CA ALA A 140 6.47 -6.74 27.93
C ALA A 140 5.05 -7.30 27.73
N LEU A 141 4.91 -8.48 27.10
CA LEU A 141 3.64 -9.20 26.96
C LEU A 141 3.08 -9.69 28.30
N GLY A 142 3.97 -10.02 29.26
CA GLY A 142 3.59 -10.42 30.62
C GLY A 142 3.12 -9.28 31.53
N GLY A 143 3.06 -8.05 31.01
CA GLY A 143 2.50 -6.88 31.71
C GLY A 143 0.97 -6.90 31.80
N ASP A 144 0.36 -5.72 31.78
CA ASP A 144 -1.10 -5.59 31.70
C ASP A 144 -1.64 -5.81 30.27
N GLU A 145 -2.97 -5.87 30.13
CA GLU A 145 -3.65 -6.12 28.86
C GLU A 145 -3.34 -5.07 27.79
N MET A 146 -3.21 -3.79 28.16
CA MET A 146 -2.87 -2.71 27.23
C MET A 146 -1.41 -2.80 26.78
N SER A 147 -0.51 -3.14 27.70
CA SER A 147 0.89 -3.43 27.39
C SER A 147 1.01 -4.56 26.37
N ALA A 148 0.25 -5.65 26.56
CA ALA A 148 0.23 -6.77 25.62
C ALA A 148 -0.32 -6.37 24.23
N LEU A 149 -1.40 -5.59 24.19
CA LEU A 149 -1.97 -5.07 22.93
C LEU A 149 -0.99 -4.16 22.20
N GLU A 150 -0.28 -3.28 22.91
CA GLU A 150 0.74 -2.41 22.30
C GLU A 150 1.86 -3.24 21.68
N VAL A 151 2.36 -4.25 22.39
CA VAL A 151 3.42 -5.15 21.91
C VAL A 151 3.00 -5.88 20.65
N ILE A 152 1.78 -6.43 20.62
CA ILE A 152 1.24 -7.13 19.44
C ILE A 152 1.07 -6.15 18.28
N THR A 153 0.49 -4.98 18.53
CA THR A 153 0.16 -4.00 17.49
C THR A 153 1.41 -3.39 16.87
N LEU A 154 2.45 -3.11 17.65
CA LEU A 154 3.74 -2.65 17.13
C LEU A 154 4.42 -3.71 16.25
N GLN A 155 4.40 -5.00 16.65
CA GLN A 155 4.95 -6.08 15.82
C GLN A 155 4.19 -6.25 14.51
N VAL A 156 2.85 -6.16 14.56
CA VAL A 156 2.01 -6.16 13.36
C VAL A 156 2.32 -4.94 12.48
N SER A 157 2.47 -3.75 13.07
CA SER A 157 2.85 -2.54 12.33
C SER A 157 4.19 -2.70 11.63
N TYR A 158 5.18 -3.33 12.28
CA TYR A 158 6.49 -3.61 11.67
C TYR A 158 6.39 -4.60 10.51
N SER A 159 5.61 -5.67 10.67
CA SER A 159 5.46 -6.72 9.66
C SER A 159 4.84 -6.23 8.36
N PHE A 160 3.92 -5.25 8.44
CA PHE A 160 3.32 -4.62 7.26
C PHE A 160 4.34 -4.00 6.31
N PHE A 161 5.45 -3.49 6.83
CA PHE A 161 6.45 -2.79 6.03
C PHE A 161 7.66 -3.66 5.64
N ASN A 162 7.97 -4.73 6.38
CA ASN A 162 9.19 -5.52 6.18
C ASN A 162 9.00 -6.98 5.70
N GLN A 163 7.79 -7.45 5.40
CA GLN A 163 7.51 -8.87 5.10
C GLN A 163 7.89 -9.86 6.24
N LEU A 164 8.55 -9.38 7.29
CA LEU A 164 9.06 -10.11 8.45
C LEU A 164 8.23 -9.70 9.66
N GLY A 165 7.34 -10.59 10.09
CA GLY A 165 6.64 -10.47 11.37
C GLY A 165 5.45 -11.44 11.46
N PRO A 166 4.73 -11.45 12.59
CA PRO A 166 3.69 -12.44 12.86
C PRO A 166 2.68 -12.48 11.73
N ARG A 167 2.59 -13.68 11.12
CA ARG A 167 1.79 -13.96 9.94
C ARG A 167 0.32 -13.74 10.28
N ARG A 168 -0.28 -12.73 9.63
CA ARG A 168 -1.72 -12.41 9.57
C ARG A 168 -2.40 -12.45 10.95
N PRO A 169 -2.57 -11.32 11.66
CA PRO A 169 -3.52 -11.28 12.76
C PRO A 169 -4.89 -11.78 12.27
N PHE A 170 -5.65 -12.43 13.15
CA PHE A 170 -7.02 -12.83 12.84
C PHE A 170 -7.77 -11.61 12.30
N ALA A 171 -8.44 -11.78 11.16
CA ALA A 171 -9.22 -10.69 10.58
C ALA A 171 -10.39 -10.38 11.51
N ILE A 172 -10.40 -9.19 12.09
CA ILE A 172 -11.54 -8.65 12.83
C ILE A 172 -12.47 -8.04 11.80
N HIS A 173 -13.72 -8.47 11.79
CA HIS A 173 -14.70 -7.92 10.86
C HIS A 173 -15.11 -6.52 11.32
N ASP A 174 -15.36 -5.60 10.39
CA ASP A 174 -15.80 -4.23 10.76
C ASP A 174 -17.10 -4.25 11.59
N ASP A 175 -17.93 -5.27 11.42
CA ASP A 175 -19.21 -5.41 12.13
C ASP A 175 -19.00 -5.92 13.58
N ASP A 176 -17.81 -6.44 13.90
CA ASP A 176 -17.42 -6.86 15.26
C ASP A 176 -16.77 -5.70 16.05
N VAL A 177 -16.61 -4.52 15.44
CA VAL A 177 -16.04 -3.34 16.09
C VAL A 177 -17.19 -2.44 16.57
N ASP A 178 -17.46 -2.47 17.87
CA ASP A 178 -18.53 -1.72 18.54
C ASP A 178 -18.09 -0.38 19.14
N VAL A 179 -16.82 -0.02 18.96
CA VAL A 179 -16.24 1.25 19.42
C VAL A 179 -16.21 2.31 18.32
N THR A 180 -16.34 3.57 18.70
CA THR A 180 -16.14 4.71 17.80
C THR A 180 -14.66 4.90 17.49
N PRO A 181 -14.30 5.46 16.31
CA PRO A 181 -12.94 5.91 16.04
C PRO A 181 -12.43 6.90 17.10
N PHE A 182 -11.11 7.03 17.19
CA PHE A 182 -10.47 8.02 18.05
C PHE A 182 -10.82 9.46 17.62
N GLU A 183 -10.67 10.39 18.55
CA GLU A 183 -11.06 11.78 18.34
C GLU A 183 -10.07 12.51 17.42
N ASN A 184 -10.59 13.45 16.62
CA ASN A 184 -9.77 14.32 15.77
C ASN A 184 -9.14 15.44 16.62
N ALA A 185 -8.26 15.07 17.53
CA ALA A 185 -7.60 15.99 18.46
C ALA A 185 -6.15 15.58 18.71
N ASP A 186 -5.27 16.57 18.89
CA ASP A 186 -3.89 16.32 19.31
C ASP A 186 -3.85 16.13 20.83
N ASP A 187 -2.91 15.31 21.31
CA ASP A 187 -2.76 14.93 22.72
C ASP A 187 -2.84 16.11 23.70
N GLN A 188 -2.28 17.28 23.34
CA GLN A 188 -2.27 18.48 24.18
C GLN A 188 -3.66 19.07 24.47
N PHE A 189 -4.65 18.75 23.64
CA PHE A 189 -6.04 19.20 23.80
C PHE A 189 -6.92 18.14 24.47
N ILE A 190 -6.41 16.94 24.72
CA ILE A 190 -7.14 15.84 25.35
C ILE A 190 -6.87 15.89 26.85
N HIS A 191 -7.93 16.09 27.64
CA HIS A 191 -7.91 16.06 29.09
C HIS A 191 -8.82 14.95 29.62
N ALA A 192 -8.65 14.54 30.87
CA ALA A 192 -9.38 13.42 31.46
C ALA A 192 -10.91 13.54 31.34
N ASP A 193 -11.43 14.77 31.41
CA ASP A 193 -12.87 15.03 31.43
C ASP A 193 -13.41 15.70 30.16
N SER A 194 -12.53 16.18 29.25
CA SER A 194 -12.95 16.93 28.05
C SER A 194 -11.85 17.08 27.00
N ILE A 195 -12.27 17.41 25.76
CA ILE A 195 -11.38 17.82 24.68
C ILE A 195 -11.53 19.32 24.45
N SER A 196 -10.41 20.03 24.56
CA SER A 196 -10.34 21.47 24.34
C SER A 196 -10.55 21.82 22.86
N PRO A 197 -11.25 22.92 22.53
CA PRO A 197 -11.51 23.29 21.16
C PRO A 197 -10.20 23.66 20.43
N GLN A 198 -10.06 23.15 19.21
CA GLN A 198 -8.92 23.40 18.34
C GLN A 198 -9.23 24.50 17.33
N SER A 199 -8.21 25.22 16.87
CA SER A 199 -8.37 26.16 15.76
C SER A 199 -8.69 25.42 14.47
N SER A 200 -9.76 25.81 13.78
CA SER A 200 -10.10 25.25 12.46
C SER A 200 -9.04 25.54 11.39
N LEU A 201 -8.12 26.47 11.64
CA LEU A 201 -7.03 26.82 10.73
C LEU A 201 -5.83 25.87 10.84
N GLN A 202 -5.76 25.07 11.91
CA GLN A 202 -4.71 24.08 12.13
C GLN A 202 -5.38 22.73 12.43
N PRO A 203 -5.67 21.93 11.38
CA PRO A 203 -6.23 20.60 11.61
C PRO A 203 -5.26 19.74 12.41
N SER A 204 -5.80 18.93 13.32
CA SER A 204 -5.01 17.96 14.09
C SER A 204 -4.27 16.99 13.16
N LEU A 205 -3.12 16.50 13.63
CA LEU A 205 -2.40 15.41 12.97
C LEU A 205 -3.26 14.14 12.87
N MET A 206 -4.26 13.98 13.75
CA MET A 206 -5.19 12.84 13.76
C MET A 206 -6.23 12.86 12.64
N ALA A 207 -6.41 13.99 11.94
CA ALA A 207 -7.31 14.08 10.79
C ALA A 207 -6.87 13.12 9.67
N VAL A 208 -5.56 12.98 9.47
CA VAL A 208 -4.97 12.10 8.44
C VAL A 208 -5.21 10.61 8.72
N PRO A 209 -4.83 10.05 9.89
CA PRO A 209 -5.08 8.64 10.18
C PRO A 209 -6.59 8.32 10.28
N LEU A 210 -7.46 9.24 10.72
CA LEU A 210 -8.92 9.04 10.63
C LEU A 210 -9.39 8.90 9.18
N HIS A 211 -8.87 9.73 8.30
CA HIS A 211 -9.20 9.65 6.88
C HIS A 211 -8.66 8.37 6.24
N ILE A 212 -7.47 7.92 6.62
CA ILE A 212 -6.91 6.63 6.19
C ILE A 212 -7.75 5.46 6.72
N LEU A 213 -8.19 5.50 7.98
CA LEU A 213 -9.08 4.49 8.56
C LEU A 213 -10.37 4.38 7.74
N SER A 214 -10.96 5.51 7.33
CA SER A 214 -12.16 5.50 6.48
C SER A 214 -11.90 4.84 5.11
N LEU A 215 -10.73 5.06 4.49
CA LEU A 215 -10.32 4.34 3.28
C LEU A 215 -10.21 2.83 3.52
N ARG A 216 -9.64 2.40 4.66
CA ARG A 216 -9.51 0.97 5.00
C ARG A 216 -10.88 0.31 5.16
N ARG A 217 -11.87 1.01 5.71
CA ARG A 217 -13.27 0.53 5.78
C ARG A 217 -13.90 0.42 4.39
N ILE A 218 -13.65 1.37 3.49
CA ILE A 218 -14.08 1.28 2.08
C ILE A 218 -13.42 0.06 1.40
N ALA A 219 -12.12 -0.14 1.59
CA ALA A 219 -11.39 -1.29 1.04
C ALA A 219 -11.97 -2.64 1.55
N SER A 220 -12.31 -2.72 2.84
CA SER A 220 -13.00 -3.87 3.44
C SER A 220 -14.37 -4.11 2.80
N LYS A 221 -15.18 -3.07 2.58
CA LYS A 221 -16.47 -3.17 1.87
C LYS A 221 -16.29 -3.66 0.43
N ILE A 222 -15.30 -3.13 -0.31
CA ILE A 222 -14.97 -3.58 -1.67
C ILE A 222 -14.62 -5.07 -1.64
N SER A 223 -13.73 -5.50 -0.74
CA SER A 223 -13.33 -6.90 -0.60
C SER A 223 -14.54 -7.81 -0.36
N ARG A 224 -15.41 -7.46 0.60
CA ARG A 224 -16.59 -8.27 0.95
C ARG A 224 -17.65 -8.30 -0.14
N GLN A 225 -17.99 -7.16 -0.73
CA GLN A 225 -19.13 -7.04 -1.65
C GLN A 225 -18.75 -7.35 -3.11
N VAL A 226 -17.55 -6.96 -3.55
CA VAL A 226 -17.11 -7.15 -4.94
C VAL A 226 -16.42 -8.51 -5.13
N TYR A 227 -15.65 -8.96 -4.13
CA TYR A 227 -14.84 -10.19 -4.21
C TYR A 227 -15.36 -11.34 -3.35
N GLY A 228 -16.40 -11.14 -2.54
CA GLY A 228 -17.06 -12.21 -1.80
C GLY A 228 -17.86 -13.15 -2.70
N ASN A 229 -17.69 -14.46 -2.54
CA ASN A 229 -18.35 -15.45 -3.40
C ASN A 229 -19.78 -15.82 -2.98
N VAL A 230 -20.10 -15.78 -1.69
CA VAL A 230 -21.29 -16.44 -1.13
C VAL A 230 -22.59 -15.62 -1.33
N THR A 231 -22.48 -14.30 -1.34
CA THR A 231 -23.64 -13.39 -1.42
C THR A 231 -24.03 -13.04 -2.86
N ASN A 232 -23.13 -13.24 -3.82
CA ASN A 232 -23.25 -12.66 -5.17
C ASN A 232 -24.02 -13.53 -6.17
N ALA A 233 -24.20 -14.83 -5.89
CA ALA A 233 -24.88 -15.75 -6.80
C ALA A 233 -26.38 -15.43 -7.00
N ASN A 234 -27.03 -14.81 -6.01
CA ASN A 234 -28.46 -14.53 -6.02
C ASN A 234 -28.82 -13.06 -6.36
N LEU A 235 -27.83 -12.19 -6.59
CA LEU A 235 -28.06 -10.77 -6.86
C LEU A 235 -28.46 -10.53 -8.31
N THR A 236 -29.51 -9.75 -8.51
CA THR A 236 -29.94 -9.19 -9.80
C THR A 236 -28.90 -8.18 -10.33
N LEU A 237 -28.94 -7.90 -11.64
CA LEU A 237 -28.05 -6.89 -12.24
C LEU A 237 -28.22 -5.50 -11.61
N GLN A 238 -29.46 -5.12 -11.29
CA GLN A 238 -29.76 -3.84 -10.65
C GLN A 238 -29.14 -3.72 -9.26
N GLU A 239 -29.15 -4.79 -8.47
CA GLU A 239 -28.53 -4.81 -7.14
C GLU A 239 -26.99 -4.72 -7.25
N ARG A 240 -26.40 -5.43 -8.22
CA ARG A 240 -24.95 -5.36 -8.49
C ARG A 240 -24.53 -3.95 -8.89
N ASP A 241 -25.30 -3.29 -9.76
CA ASP A 241 -25.05 -1.91 -10.17
C ASP A 241 -25.21 -0.94 -8.98
N GLY A 242 -26.20 -1.17 -8.12
CA GLY A 242 -26.40 -0.42 -6.88
C GLY A 242 -25.19 -0.49 -5.94
N ILE A 243 -24.65 -1.70 -5.75
CA ILE A 243 -23.43 -1.93 -4.94
C ILE A 243 -22.24 -1.14 -5.51
N ILE A 244 -21.99 -1.27 -6.82
CA ILE A 244 -20.86 -0.60 -7.48
C ILE A 244 -21.02 0.93 -7.42
N ALA A 245 -22.21 1.44 -7.67
CA ALA A 245 -22.50 2.87 -7.60
C ALA A 245 -22.30 3.43 -6.19
N SER A 246 -22.77 2.70 -5.15
CA SER A 246 -22.56 3.08 -3.76
C SER A 246 -21.08 3.13 -3.40
N LEU A 247 -20.31 2.08 -3.72
CA LEU A 247 -18.88 2.01 -3.41
C LEU A 247 -18.07 3.10 -4.13
N HIS A 248 -18.39 3.37 -5.40
CA HIS A 248 -17.76 4.45 -6.15
C HIS A 248 -18.09 5.82 -5.52
N GLN A 249 -19.36 6.06 -5.16
CA GLN A 249 -19.76 7.30 -4.52
C GLN A 249 -19.06 7.51 -3.17
N GLU A 250 -19.01 6.49 -2.31
CA GLU A 250 -18.28 6.53 -1.03
C GLU A 250 -16.79 6.86 -1.24
N LEU A 251 -16.16 6.25 -2.24
CA LEU A 251 -14.75 6.49 -2.56
C LEU A 251 -14.49 7.89 -3.14
N LEU A 252 -15.43 8.42 -3.92
CA LEU A 252 -15.39 9.80 -4.43
C LEU A 252 -15.56 10.82 -3.31
N ASP A 253 -16.50 10.58 -2.40
CA ASP A 253 -16.73 11.44 -1.24
C ASP A 253 -15.53 11.43 -0.31
N TRP A 254 -14.93 10.26 -0.07
CA TRP A 254 -13.64 10.14 0.62
C TRP A 254 -12.58 11.03 -0.03
N ARG A 255 -12.37 10.91 -1.35
CA ARG A 255 -11.36 11.72 -2.04
C ARG A 255 -11.63 13.23 -1.92
N ARG A 256 -12.90 13.65 -1.91
CA ARG A 256 -13.31 15.07 -1.80
C ARG A 256 -13.21 15.62 -0.38
N SER A 257 -13.37 14.76 0.63
CA SER A 257 -13.30 15.14 2.04
C SER A 257 -11.92 14.93 2.65
N MET A 258 -10.86 14.90 1.84
CA MET A 258 -9.49 14.78 2.34
C MET A 258 -9.17 15.91 3.32
N PRO A 259 -8.40 15.65 4.39
CA PRO A 259 -7.96 16.71 5.29
C PRO A 259 -7.19 17.79 4.54
N PHE A 260 -7.52 19.06 4.80
CA PHE A 260 -6.82 20.20 4.23
C PHE A 260 -6.80 21.39 5.20
N PRO A 261 -5.67 22.11 5.34
CA PRO A 261 -4.36 21.81 4.76
C PRO A 261 -3.77 20.51 5.31
N LEU A 262 -2.99 19.80 4.50
CA LEU A 262 -2.24 18.64 4.99
C LEU A 262 -1.10 19.10 5.91
N PRO A 263 -0.74 18.34 6.95
CA PRO A 263 0.39 18.66 7.80
C PRO A 263 1.70 18.75 7.01
N ASP A 264 2.44 19.84 7.22
CA ASP A 264 3.76 20.07 6.61
C ASP A 264 4.86 19.74 7.63
N VAL A 265 4.97 18.46 7.98
CA VAL A 265 5.92 17.97 9.00
C VAL A 265 7.18 17.39 8.35
N ASN A 266 7.01 16.67 7.24
CA ASN A 266 8.11 16.06 6.52
C ASN A 266 7.72 15.81 5.05
N ASP A 267 8.48 16.41 4.14
CA ASP A 267 8.22 16.36 2.71
C ASP A 267 8.26 14.95 2.10
N SER A 268 9.08 14.05 2.65
CA SER A 268 9.24 12.70 2.11
C SER A 268 8.09 11.74 2.49
N VAL A 269 7.17 12.17 3.38
CA VAL A 269 6.06 11.32 3.83
C VAL A 269 4.95 11.29 2.76
N PRO A 270 4.60 10.11 2.21
CA PRO A 270 3.69 10.02 1.07
C PRO A 270 2.29 10.57 1.34
N HIS A 271 1.64 10.16 2.44
CA HIS A 271 0.25 10.51 2.77
C HIS A 271 0.06 11.94 3.29
N LEU A 272 1.14 12.73 3.38
CA LEU A 272 1.11 14.17 3.59
C LEU A 272 1.12 14.96 2.26
N ASN A 273 0.92 14.27 1.13
CA ASN A 273 0.78 14.88 -0.19
C ASN A 273 -0.55 14.48 -0.87
N THR A 274 -1.20 15.43 -1.54
CA THR A 274 -2.46 15.21 -2.25
C THR A 274 -2.41 14.07 -3.28
N THR A 275 -1.28 13.91 -3.97
CA THR A 275 -1.05 12.87 -4.98
C THR A 275 -1.24 11.46 -4.42
N TRP A 276 -0.95 11.25 -3.12
CA TRP A 276 -1.16 9.97 -2.46
C TRP A 276 -2.65 9.61 -2.35
N TYR A 277 -3.52 10.60 -2.14
CA TYR A 277 -4.97 10.41 -2.08
C TYR A 277 -5.53 10.12 -3.48
N ASP A 278 -5.00 10.77 -4.52
CA ASP A 278 -5.34 10.44 -5.91
C ASP A 278 -4.91 9.01 -6.27
N PHE A 279 -3.69 8.61 -5.91
CA PHE A 279 -3.21 7.25 -6.12
C PHE A 279 -4.10 6.21 -5.43
N ASN A 280 -4.45 6.43 -4.16
CA ASN A 280 -5.33 5.53 -3.42
C ASN A 280 -6.76 5.51 -3.98
N TYR A 281 -7.29 6.66 -4.41
CA TYR A 281 -8.58 6.74 -5.08
C TYR A 281 -8.60 5.87 -6.35
N TYR A 282 -7.62 6.05 -7.24
CA TYR A 282 -7.61 5.33 -8.51
C TYR A 282 -7.30 3.83 -8.38
N THR A 283 -6.46 3.43 -7.42
CA THR A 283 -6.21 2.00 -7.16
C THR A 283 -7.47 1.28 -6.66
N HIS A 284 -8.22 1.88 -5.74
CA HIS A 284 -9.48 1.30 -5.25
C HIS A 284 -10.59 1.38 -6.32
N LEU A 285 -10.61 2.44 -7.13
CA LEU A 285 -11.53 2.54 -8.26
C LEU A 285 -11.29 1.42 -9.29
N ALA A 286 -10.03 1.12 -9.59
CA ALA A 286 -9.68 -0.03 -10.43
C ALA A 286 -10.17 -1.35 -9.80
N MET A 287 -10.06 -1.50 -8.48
CA MET A 287 -10.59 -2.67 -7.77
C MET A 287 -12.12 -2.80 -7.84
N ILE A 288 -12.87 -1.70 -7.95
CA ILE A 288 -14.33 -1.73 -8.11
C ILE A 288 -14.73 -2.19 -9.52
N TYR A 289 -13.98 -1.76 -10.55
CA TYR A 289 -14.36 -1.95 -11.96
C TYR A 289 -13.71 -3.14 -12.67
N ARG A 290 -12.65 -3.72 -12.11
CA ARG A 290 -12.04 -4.93 -12.67
C ARG A 290 -12.98 -6.13 -12.64
N PRO A 291 -12.80 -7.12 -13.54
CA PRO A 291 -13.52 -8.38 -13.47
C PRO A 291 -13.41 -8.99 -12.07
N SER A 292 -14.56 -9.37 -11.52
CA SER A 292 -14.70 -9.82 -10.13
C SER A 292 -15.84 -10.83 -10.00
N PRO A 293 -15.93 -11.60 -8.90
CA PRO A 293 -17.06 -12.48 -8.63
C PRO A 293 -18.43 -11.78 -8.70
N LEU A 294 -18.53 -10.52 -8.25
CA LEU A 294 -19.76 -9.72 -8.36
C LEU A 294 -20.12 -9.43 -9.83
N TYR A 295 -19.11 -9.12 -10.64
CA TYR A 295 -19.29 -8.73 -12.04
C TYR A 295 -18.23 -9.40 -12.94
N PRO A 296 -18.41 -10.69 -13.32
CA PRO A 296 -17.38 -11.42 -14.07
C PRO A 296 -17.24 -10.95 -15.52
N ILE A 297 -18.36 -10.56 -16.14
CA ILE A 297 -18.41 -10.09 -17.53
C ILE A 297 -18.55 -8.57 -17.50
N SER A 298 -17.54 -7.85 -17.98
CA SER A 298 -17.55 -6.38 -17.99
C SER A 298 -18.13 -5.83 -19.29
N ASP A 299 -18.97 -4.80 -19.20
CA ASP A 299 -19.44 -4.05 -20.37
C ASP A 299 -18.41 -2.98 -20.78
N LEU A 300 -18.62 -2.34 -21.93
CA LEU A 300 -17.70 -1.33 -22.45
C LEU A 300 -17.53 -0.15 -21.49
N LYS A 301 -18.61 0.28 -20.81
CA LYS A 301 -18.56 1.39 -19.88
C LYS A 301 -17.64 1.09 -18.70
N ARG A 302 -17.74 -0.10 -18.12
CA ARG A 302 -16.89 -0.55 -17.01
C ARG A 302 -15.44 -0.74 -17.46
N ILE A 303 -15.21 -1.26 -18.66
CA ILE A 303 -13.86 -1.41 -19.22
C ILE A 303 -13.19 -0.03 -19.38
N LYS A 304 -13.89 0.97 -19.91
CA LYS A 304 -13.35 2.34 -20.01
C LYS A 304 -13.09 2.98 -18.65
N MET A 305 -13.95 2.73 -17.66
CA MET A 305 -13.71 3.17 -16.28
C MET A 305 -12.47 2.51 -15.67
N LEU A 306 -12.27 1.21 -15.92
CA LEU A 306 -11.12 0.46 -15.47
C LEU A 306 -9.82 0.95 -16.13
N GLU A 307 -9.83 1.18 -17.44
CA GLU A 307 -8.70 1.74 -18.19
C GLU A 307 -8.28 3.09 -17.61
N MET A 308 -9.24 4.02 -17.46
CA MET A 308 -8.99 5.33 -16.84
C MET A 308 -8.42 5.19 -15.43
N ALA A 309 -9.02 4.36 -14.57
CA ALA A 309 -8.58 4.19 -13.19
C ALA A 309 -7.17 3.60 -13.12
N ALA A 310 -6.89 2.55 -13.89
CA ALA A 310 -5.58 1.91 -13.94
C ALA A 310 -4.50 2.88 -14.46
N SER A 311 -4.75 3.55 -15.59
CA SER A 311 -3.85 4.57 -16.14
C SER A 311 -3.55 5.69 -15.15
N MET A 312 -4.58 6.24 -14.51
CA MET A 312 -4.39 7.33 -13.55
C MET A 312 -3.62 6.84 -12.32
N SER A 313 -3.87 5.64 -11.81
CA SER A 313 -3.10 5.10 -10.68
C SER A 313 -1.60 4.99 -10.99
N LEU A 314 -1.23 4.52 -12.18
CA LEU A 314 0.18 4.44 -12.61
C LEU A 314 0.82 5.83 -12.72
N ARG A 315 0.09 6.81 -13.28
CA ARG A 315 0.58 8.19 -13.39
C ARG A 315 0.78 8.86 -12.04
N GLN A 316 -0.14 8.66 -11.09
CA GLN A 316 0.01 9.24 -9.75
C GLN A 316 1.17 8.59 -8.99
N ALA A 317 1.36 7.27 -9.13
CA ALA A 317 2.54 6.60 -8.57
C ALA A 317 3.84 7.13 -9.19
N PHE A 318 3.88 7.30 -10.51
CA PHE A 318 5.04 7.88 -11.19
C PHE A 318 5.29 9.34 -10.80
N SER A 319 4.24 10.12 -10.58
CA SER A 319 4.34 11.49 -10.06
C SER A 319 4.97 11.50 -8.66
N MET A 320 4.50 10.62 -7.75
CA MET A 320 5.10 10.49 -6.42
C MET A 320 6.55 10.00 -6.47
N HIS A 321 6.87 9.09 -7.39
CA HIS A 321 8.24 8.62 -7.61
C HIS A 321 9.17 9.77 -8.01
N GLN A 322 8.77 10.60 -8.98
CA GLN A 322 9.55 11.78 -9.40
C GLN A 322 9.70 12.84 -8.29
N GLN A 323 8.74 12.91 -7.37
CA GLN A 323 8.78 13.82 -6.24
C GLN A 323 9.57 13.26 -5.05
N GLU A 324 10.11 12.04 -5.13
CA GLU A 324 10.76 11.33 -4.01
C GLU A 324 9.80 11.12 -2.81
N ARG A 325 8.50 10.98 -3.11
CA ARG A 325 7.41 10.78 -2.12
C ARG A 325 6.67 9.46 -2.32
N PHE A 326 7.29 8.51 -3.00
CA PHE A 326 6.74 7.18 -3.19
C PHE A 326 7.38 6.20 -2.21
N ALA A 327 6.56 5.48 -1.45
CA ALA A 327 7.05 4.38 -0.62
C ALA A 327 7.18 3.10 -1.44
N TYR A 328 8.41 2.63 -1.63
CA TYR A 328 8.78 1.34 -2.22
C TYR A 328 8.58 0.21 -1.20
N ASN A 329 7.33 -0.04 -0.83
CA ASN A 329 6.92 -1.13 0.04
C ASN A 329 6.11 -2.18 -0.72
N TRP A 330 5.85 -3.31 -0.07
CA TRP A 330 5.13 -4.43 -0.68
C TRP A 330 3.70 -4.08 -1.11
N LEU A 331 2.99 -3.25 -0.34
CA LEU A 331 1.62 -2.84 -0.65
C LEU A 331 1.56 -2.05 -1.97
N ASN A 332 2.48 -1.09 -2.13
CA ASN A 332 2.56 -0.28 -3.33
C ASN A 332 3.09 -1.07 -4.54
N PHE A 333 3.97 -2.05 -4.32
CA PHE A 333 4.37 -3.00 -5.35
C PHE A 333 3.15 -3.80 -5.88
N LEU A 334 2.33 -4.35 -4.98
CA LEU A 334 1.11 -5.07 -5.37
C LEU A 334 0.08 -4.16 -6.05
N ALA A 335 -0.08 -2.93 -5.57
CA ALA A 335 -0.97 -1.94 -6.18
C ALA A 335 -0.54 -1.60 -7.61
N LEU A 336 0.77 -1.41 -7.86
CA LEU A 336 1.29 -1.18 -9.20
C LEU A 336 1.10 -2.39 -10.11
N PHE A 337 1.35 -3.59 -9.60
CA PHE A 337 1.20 -4.82 -10.35
C PHE A 337 -0.26 -5.02 -10.78
N THR A 338 -1.19 -4.86 -9.84
CA THR A 338 -2.62 -4.99 -10.11
C THR A 338 -3.13 -3.88 -11.04
N ALA A 339 -2.67 -2.64 -10.89
CA ALA A 339 -2.99 -1.55 -11.82
C ALA A 339 -2.49 -1.83 -13.24
N THR A 340 -1.26 -2.32 -13.38
CA THR A 340 -0.67 -2.63 -14.68
C THR A 340 -1.42 -3.76 -15.38
N LEU A 341 -1.72 -4.84 -14.65
CA LEU A 341 -2.51 -5.94 -15.18
C LEU A 341 -3.92 -5.49 -15.58
N SER A 342 -4.54 -4.62 -14.77
CA SER A 342 -5.86 -4.05 -15.06
C SER A 342 -5.84 -3.18 -16.32
N LEU A 343 -4.78 -2.41 -16.54
CA LEU A 343 -4.62 -1.60 -17.76
C LEU A 343 -4.48 -2.50 -18.99
N VAL A 344 -3.60 -3.51 -18.93
CA VAL A 344 -3.42 -4.47 -20.03
C VAL A 344 -4.74 -5.15 -20.39
N TYR A 345 -5.47 -5.65 -19.38
CA TYR A 345 -6.79 -6.23 -19.58
C TYR A 345 -7.78 -5.23 -20.19
N ALA A 346 -7.87 -4.02 -19.64
CA ALA A 346 -8.86 -3.04 -20.08
C ALA A 346 -8.62 -2.55 -21.52
N VAL A 347 -7.37 -2.59 -22.00
CA VAL A 347 -7.01 -2.26 -23.38
C VAL A 347 -7.36 -3.41 -24.33
N THR A 348 -7.11 -4.65 -23.95
CA THR A 348 -7.36 -5.82 -24.81
C THR A 348 -8.81 -6.29 -24.81
N ALA A 349 -9.58 -5.99 -23.75
CA ALA A 349 -10.98 -6.41 -23.63
C ALA A 349 -11.96 -5.49 -24.37
N GLN A 350 -11.51 -4.36 -24.94
CA GLN A 350 -12.40 -3.47 -25.71
C GLN A 350 -12.85 -4.14 -27.01
N PRO A 351 -14.07 -3.83 -27.51
CA PRO A 351 -14.59 -4.42 -28.74
C PRO A 351 -13.91 -3.90 -30.00
N ASP A 352 -13.32 -2.70 -29.94
CA ASP A 352 -12.63 -2.07 -31.06
C ASP A 352 -11.30 -2.78 -31.36
N ASN A 353 -10.80 -2.63 -32.59
CA ASN A 353 -9.49 -3.16 -32.97
C ASN A 353 -8.40 -2.60 -32.01
N LEU A 354 -7.54 -3.48 -31.51
CA LEU A 354 -6.47 -3.13 -30.56
C LEU A 354 -5.63 -1.95 -31.05
N GLY A 355 -5.29 -1.89 -32.34
CA GLY A 355 -4.54 -0.78 -32.92
C GLY A 355 -5.28 0.55 -32.83
N THR A 356 -6.61 0.57 -32.89
CA THR A 356 -7.43 1.80 -32.71
C THR A 356 -7.46 2.19 -31.24
N VAL A 357 -7.69 1.24 -30.34
CA VAL A 357 -7.67 1.48 -28.88
C VAL A 357 -6.33 2.05 -28.44
N LEU A 358 -5.21 1.53 -28.97
CA LEU A 358 -3.87 2.02 -28.67
C LEU A 358 -3.55 3.42 -29.22
N LYS A 359 -4.29 3.90 -30.22
CA LYS A 359 -4.21 5.28 -30.72
C LYS A 359 -5.02 6.23 -29.85
N ASP A 360 -6.19 5.79 -29.41
CA ASP A 360 -7.13 6.63 -28.64
C ASP A 360 -6.77 6.70 -27.15
N THR A 361 -6.03 5.72 -26.64
CA THR A 361 -5.59 5.65 -25.24
C THR A 361 -4.11 6.01 -25.09
N ARG A 362 -3.71 6.27 -23.83
CA ARG A 362 -2.30 6.49 -23.47
C ARG A 362 -1.63 5.24 -22.89
N ALA A 363 -2.20 4.07 -23.16
CA ALA A 363 -1.80 2.80 -22.55
C ALA A 363 -0.30 2.50 -22.72
N ILE A 364 0.27 2.71 -23.91
CA ILE A 364 1.69 2.48 -24.17
C ILE A 364 2.57 3.36 -23.27
N THR A 365 2.24 4.66 -23.17
CA THR A 365 2.97 5.58 -22.30
C THR A 365 2.86 5.17 -20.84
N ASP A 366 1.66 4.78 -20.41
CA ASP A 366 1.43 4.39 -19.01
C ASP A 366 2.15 3.06 -18.66
N LEU A 367 2.25 2.12 -19.60
CA LEU A 367 3.07 0.91 -19.46
C LEU A 367 4.57 1.23 -19.40
N ASP A 368 5.05 2.20 -20.18
CA ASP A 368 6.44 2.66 -20.11
C ASP A 368 6.76 3.33 -18.76
N LEU A 369 5.78 4.01 -18.13
CA LEU A 369 5.92 4.50 -16.76
C LEU A 369 5.97 3.35 -15.74
N ALA A 370 5.11 2.34 -15.90
CA ALA A 370 5.11 1.16 -15.05
C ALA A 370 6.45 0.42 -15.13
N THR A 371 7.03 0.26 -16.33
CA THR A 371 8.37 -0.32 -16.52
C THR A 371 9.43 0.39 -15.69
N GLN A 372 9.44 1.72 -15.66
CA GLN A 372 10.41 2.51 -14.85
C GLN A 372 10.20 2.32 -13.34
N LEU A 373 8.94 2.28 -12.91
CA LEU A 373 8.61 2.02 -11.50
C LEU A 373 9.05 0.62 -11.06
N PHE A 374 8.82 -0.41 -11.89
CA PHE A 374 9.25 -1.78 -11.59
C PHE A 374 10.77 -1.97 -11.67
N ASP A 375 11.46 -1.21 -12.53
CA ASP A 375 12.93 -1.17 -12.54
C ASP A 375 13.45 -0.66 -11.18
N THR A 376 12.89 0.46 -10.71
CA THR A 376 13.23 1.03 -9.39
C THR A 376 12.88 0.07 -8.24
N LEU A 377 11.68 -0.54 -8.27
CA LEU A 377 11.29 -1.55 -7.29
C LEU A 377 12.17 -2.81 -7.36
N GLY A 378 12.83 -3.05 -8.50
CA GLY A 378 13.79 -4.14 -8.71
C GLY A 378 15.02 -4.08 -7.83
N HIS A 379 15.34 -2.92 -7.25
CA HIS A 379 16.39 -2.80 -6.23
C HIS A 379 16.03 -3.54 -4.92
N LYS A 380 14.72 -3.62 -4.60
CA LYS A 380 14.23 -4.20 -3.34
C LYS A 380 13.52 -5.54 -3.54
N PHE A 381 12.75 -5.69 -4.61
CA PHE A 381 11.96 -6.87 -4.89
C PHE A 381 12.47 -7.55 -6.17
N LEU A 382 13.12 -8.71 -6.04
CA LEU A 382 13.65 -9.45 -7.20
C LEU A 382 12.56 -9.80 -8.23
N ALA A 383 11.33 -10.05 -7.78
CA ALA A 383 10.18 -10.29 -8.65
C ALA A 383 9.86 -9.10 -9.57
N ALA A 384 10.14 -7.87 -9.13
CA ALA A 384 9.90 -6.67 -9.93
C ALA A 384 10.68 -6.66 -11.24
N LYS A 385 11.91 -7.19 -11.26
CA LYS A 385 12.73 -7.28 -12.49
C LYS A 385 12.08 -8.19 -13.53
N LYS A 386 11.49 -9.32 -13.11
CA LYS A 386 10.76 -10.22 -14.02
C LYS A 386 9.51 -9.54 -14.57
N ILE A 387 8.74 -8.89 -13.71
CA ILE A 387 7.52 -8.14 -14.09
C ILE A 387 7.86 -7.00 -15.06
N GLN A 388 8.92 -6.25 -14.78
CA GLN A 388 9.45 -5.18 -15.63
C GLN A 388 9.78 -5.68 -17.04
N GLY A 389 10.43 -6.83 -17.17
CA GLY A 389 10.70 -7.46 -18.46
C GLY A 389 9.42 -7.84 -19.22
N MET A 390 8.43 -8.42 -18.53
CA MET A 390 7.14 -8.76 -19.15
C MET A 390 6.39 -7.53 -19.65
N ILE A 391 6.31 -6.46 -18.84
CA ILE A 391 5.63 -5.21 -19.21
C ILE A 391 6.32 -4.53 -20.39
N SER A 392 7.65 -4.54 -20.41
CA SER A 392 8.45 -3.98 -21.51
C SER A 392 8.15 -4.69 -22.83
N GLU A 393 8.03 -6.02 -22.81
CA GLU A 393 7.68 -6.81 -23.99
C GLU A 393 6.24 -6.54 -24.47
N ILE A 394 5.28 -6.38 -23.55
CA ILE A 394 3.90 -5.99 -23.89
C ILE A 394 3.88 -4.60 -24.54
N SER A 395 4.56 -3.62 -23.93
CA SER A 395 4.67 -2.26 -24.48
C SER A 395 5.30 -2.26 -25.88
N ARG A 396 6.36 -3.05 -26.10
CA ARG A 396 7.00 -3.23 -27.41
C ARG A 396 6.00 -3.74 -28.46
N ARG A 397 5.26 -4.81 -28.14
CA ARG A 397 4.25 -5.37 -29.07
C ARG A 397 3.10 -4.40 -29.33
N TYR A 398 2.67 -3.65 -28.34
CA TYR A 398 1.63 -2.63 -28.54
C TYR A 398 2.10 -1.52 -29.48
N LYS A 399 3.36 -1.10 -29.40
CA LYS A 399 3.96 -0.16 -30.36
C LYS A 399 3.90 -0.73 -31.78
N GLU A 400 4.30 -1.99 -31.97
CA GLU A 400 4.23 -2.67 -33.28
C GLU A 400 2.82 -2.75 -33.85
N VAL A 401 1.83 -3.12 -33.03
CA VAL A 401 0.42 -3.20 -33.46
C VAL A 401 -0.13 -1.82 -33.83
N ARG A 402 0.17 -0.80 -33.03
CA ARG A 402 -0.27 0.58 -33.30
C ARG A 402 0.33 1.10 -34.61
N ASP A 403 1.63 0.89 -34.82
CA ASP A 403 2.35 1.37 -35.98
C ASP A 403 1.95 0.59 -37.26
N ALA A 404 1.63 -0.71 -37.15
CA ALA A 404 1.08 -1.50 -38.26
C ALA A 404 -0.31 -1.00 -38.69
N ASN A 405 -1.14 -0.58 -37.72
CA ASN A 405 -2.45 0.01 -37.99
C ASN A 405 -2.37 1.43 -38.58
N ASP A 406 -1.19 2.06 -38.61
CA ASP A 406 -0.96 3.32 -39.35
C ASP A 406 -0.59 3.07 -40.83
N LEU A 407 -0.15 1.86 -41.16
CA LEU A 407 0.27 1.48 -42.52
C LEU A 407 -0.86 0.91 -43.38
N GLU A 408 -2.01 0.53 -42.79
CA GLU A 408 -3.21 0.17 -43.56
C GLU A 408 -3.84 1.45 -44.15
N PRO A 409 -3.81 1.66 -45.47
CA PRO A 409 -4.49 2.80 -46.08
C PRO A 409 -6.00 2.61 -45.90
N ASN A 410 -6.73 3.70 -45.68
CA ASN A 410 -8.17 3.77 -45.91
C ASN A 410 -8.45 3.37 -47.36
N VAL A 411 -8.61 2.06 -47.63
CA VAL A 411 -9.15 1.55 -48.88
C VAL A 411 -10.63 1.83 -48.82
N ASN A 412 -10.97 3.07 -49.18
CA ASN A 412 -12.31 3.52 -49.42
C ASN A 412 -12.84 2.67 -50.61
N TYR A 413 -13.53 1.57 -50.33
CA TYR A 413 -14.31 0.87 -51.35
C TYR A 413 -15.51 1.75 -51.70
N GLY A 414 -15.26 2.75 -52.54
CA GLY A 414 -16.30 3.36 -53.35
C GLY A 414 -16.69 2.36 -54.44
N ALA A 415 -17.89 1.82 -54.31
CA ALA A 415 -18.67 1.26 -55.41
C ALA A 415 -20.11 1.76 -55.28
#